data_AF-A0A7C8MYR5-F1
#
_entry.id   AF-A0A7C8MYR5-F1
#
_cell.length_a   1.000
_cell.length_b   1.000
_cell.length_c   1.000
_cell.angle_alpha   90.00
_cell.angle_beta   90.00
_cell.angle_gamma   90.00
#
_symmetry.space_group_name_H-M   'P 1'
#
loop_
_entity.id
_entity.type
_entity.pdbx_description
1 polymer ?
#
loop_
_entity_poly.entity_id
_entity_poly.type
_entity_poly.pdbx_seq_one_letter_code
_entity_poly.pdbx_strand_id
1 'polypeptide(L)'
;MADMEKPVCGSEADGAVYDFPLHVAAVFIVFFASIGGCGFPVVAKKVSWMKIPPKVFFFCKHFGTGVLIATAFVHLLPTAFFSLTDPCLPDLFIEDYPAMPGVIMMGSLFLLFMVEMWLNAKTGGHTHGGATGQDFDGGHQHGGGHQHGAGGVQDAFNNPLRRVESYDSQQTMAMRGDEKRGWVENTYAGDNFPFPKENLDLEAKSEMPPWFIVFYEQYIRQRDEMVNMVNRAMPALPQYQQPKQPTTTVEQSYFDDDVEKAVDPMVLKKQSMQITLIEGGILFHSVFVGMTISITADGFVILLIAIVFHQMFEGLGLGSRIAAVPYPKSSWKPWVLVVAFGTTAPIGQAIGLVTRGSYDPNSAFGLIIVGIFNAISSGLLIYASLVDLLAEDFLSEEANLTMTKKEKITGFIYLLLGAAAMSVVGAFA
;
A
#
# COMPACT_ATOMS: atom_id res chain seq x y z
N MET A 1 42.19 1.75 30.82
CA MET A 1 40.77 1.75 31.23
C MET A 1 40.48 0.33 31.64
N ALA A 2 39.90 0.11 32.83
CA ALA A 2 39.70 -1.22 33.38
C ALA A 2 38.90 -2.08 32.39
N ASP A 3 39.33 -3.34 32.19
CA ASP A 3 38.52 -4.39 31.56
C ASP A 3 37.21 -4.50 32.37
N MET A 4 36.16 -3.80 31.94
CA MET A 4 34.82 -4.07 32.43
C MET A 4 34.38 -5.36 31.77
N GLU A 5 34.46 -6.44 32.53
CA GLU A 5 33.97 -7.77 32.15
C GLU A 5 32.52 -7.63 31.67
N LYS A 6 32.24 -8.06 30.42
CA LYS A 6 30.91 -7.91 29.81
C LYS A 6 29.84 -8.62 30.64
N PRO A 7 28.62 -8.07 30.74
CA PRO A 7 27.53 -8.76 31.39
C PRO A 7 27.23 -10.07 30.66
N VAL A 8 26.96 -11.14 31.41
CA VAL A 8 26.61 -12.45 30.86
C VAL A 8 25.18 -12.38 30.33
N CYS A 9 24.95 -12.82 29.09
CA CYS A 9 23.59 -12.92 28.53
C CYS A 9 22.78 -14.02 29.23
N GLY A 10 21.51 -13.75 29.50
CA GLY A 10 20.55 -14.71 30.04
C GLY A 10 19.65 -14.07 31.09
N SER A 11 18.49 -14.69 31.32
CA SER A 11 17.57 -14.32 32.38
C SER A 11 18.08 -14.86 33.71
N GLU A 12 18.05 -14.05 34.76
CA GLU A 12 18.09 -14.59 36.11
C GLU A 12 16.78 -15.32 36.39
N ALA A 13 16.80 -16.35 37.24
CA ALA A 13 15.61 -17.11 37.60
C ALA A 13 14.65 -16.21 38.39
N ASP A 14 13.75 -15.54 37.68
CA ASP A 14 12.80 -14.62 38.29
C ASP A 14 11.83 -15.41 39.17
N GLY A 15 11.70 -15.00 40.44
CA GLY A 15 10.86 -15.69 41.43
C GLY A 15 9.35 -15.52 41.21
N ALA A 16 8.95 -15.05 40.03
CA ALA A 16 7.55 -14.85 39.65
C ALA A 16 6.81 -16.18 39.56
N VAL A 17 5.59 -16.22 40.10
CA VAL A 17 4.74 -17.42 40.08
C VAL A 17 4.22 -17.62 38.66
N TYR A 18 4.59 -18.73 38.04
CA TYR A 18 4.18 -19.06 36.67
C TYR A 18 2.84 -19.82 36.65
N ASP A 19 1.79 -19.17 36.13
CA ASP A 19 0.45 -19.76 36.01
C ASP A 19 0.27 -20.53 34.70
N PHE A 20 0.71 -21.80 34.67
CA PHE A 20 0.60 -22.65 33.47
C PHE A 20 -0.83 -22.75 32.88
N PRO A 21 -1.92 -22.92 33.67
CA PRO A 21 -3.26 -22.98 33.11
C PRO A 21 -3.68 -21.69 32.40
N LEU A 22 -3.22 -20.54 32.89
CA LEU A 22 -3.53 -19.24 32.31
C LEU A 22 -2.80 -19.04 30.98
N HIS A 23 -1.55 -19.50 30.88
CA HIS A 23 -0.79 -19.49 29.63
C HIS A 23 -1.41 -20.43 28.57
N VAL A 24 -1.92 -21.60 28.99
CA VAL A 24 -2.67 -22.49 28.09
C VAL A 24 -3.98 -21.83 27.62
N ALA A 25 -4.70 -21.14 28.51
CA ALA A 25 -5.90 -20.39 28.13
C ALA A 25 -5.58 -19.28 27.12
N ALA A 26 -4.45 -18.59 27.29
CA ALA A 26 -3.99 -17.55 26.36
C ALA A 26 -3.78 -18.05 24.93
N VAL A 27 -3.38 -19.30 24.73
CA VAL A 27 -3.28 -19.90 23.38
C VAL A 27 -4.60 -19.81 22.63
N PHE A 28 -5.70 -20.17 23.30
CA PHE A 28 -7.03 -20.14 22.71
C PHE A 28 -7.54 -18.71 22.54
N ILE A 29 -7.29 -17.83 23.51
CA ILE A 29 -7.70 -16.42 23.44
C ILE A 29 -7.05 -15.74 22.24
N VAL A 30 -5.73 -15.87 22.08
CA VAL A 30 -4.99 -15.29 20.97
C VAL A 30 -5.43 -15.92 19.64
N PHE A 31 -5.63 -17.23 19.58
CA PHE A 31 -6.15 -17.91 18.39
C PHE A 31 -7.48 -17.30 17.91
N PHE A 32 -8.48 -17.19 18.80
CA PHE A 32 -9.79 -16.65 18.44
C PHE A 32 -9.72 -15.16 18.09
N ALA A 33 -8.91 -14.37 18.80
CA ALA A 33 -8.71 -12.95 18.49
C ALA A 33 -8.09 -12.76 17.09
N SER A 34 -7.08 -13.57 16.74
CA SER A 34 -6.39 -13.51 15.45
C SER A 34 -7.30 -13.89 14.28
N ILE A 35 -8.01 -15.02 14.41
CA ILE A 35 -8.97 -15.48 13.40
C ILE A 35 -10.13 -14.49 13.27
N GLY A 36 -10.60 -13.92 14.38
CA GLY A 36 -11.65 -12.90 14.39
C GLY A 36 -11.21 -11.63 13.65
N GLY A 37 -10.02 -11.10 13.98
CA GLY A 37 -9.49 -9.88 13.36
C GLY A 37 -9.24 -10.03 11.86
N CYS A 38 -8.55 -11.10 11.44
CA CYS A 38 -8.23 -11.33 10.03
C CYS A 38 -9.40 -11.87 9.22
N GLY A 39 -10.22 -12.74 9.83
CA GLY A 39 -11.37 -13.34 9.18
C GLY A 39 -12.51 -12.34 8.95
N PHE A 40 -12.69 -11.34 9.82
CA PHE A 40 -13.83 -10.42 9.71
C PHE A 40 -13.93 -9.70 8.35
N PRO A 41 -12.90 -9.01 7.83
CA PRO A 41 -12.99 -8.35 6.52
C PRO A 41 -13.17 -9.35 5.35
N VAL A 42 -12.57 -10.54 5.45
CA VAL A 42 -12.64 -11.58 4.41
C VAL A 42 -14.04 -12.19 4.35
N VAL A 43 -14.62 -12.52 5.50
CA VAL A 43 -15.99 -13.02 5.64
C VAL A 43 -16.99 -11.96 5.18
N ALA A 44 -16.79 -10.70 5.58
CA ALA A 44 -17.64 -9.57 5.22
C ALA A 44 -17.78 -9.39 3.70
N LYS A 45 -16.69 -9.59 2.94
CA LYS A 45 -16.74 -9.50 1.47
C LYS A 45 -17.38 -10.73 0.82
N LYS A 46 -17.19 -11.93 1.39
CA LYS A 46 -17.54 -13.21 0.72
C LYS A 46 -18.94 -13.72 1.07
N VAL A 47 -19.47 -13.36 2.24
CA VAL A 47 -20.77 -13.83 2.73
C VAL A 47 -21.84 -12.78 2.45
N SER A 48 -22.66 -13.02 1.44
CA SER A 48 -23.70 -12.10 0.95
C SER A 48 -24.83 -11.78 1.94
N TRP A 49 -24.96 -12.53 3.04
CA TRP A 49 -25.90 -12.20 4.11
C TRP A 49 -25.41 -11.03 4.98
N MET A 50 -24.09 -10.82 5.08
CA MET A 50 -23.51 -9.75 5.89
C MET A 50 -23.33 -8.48 5.03
N LYS A 51 -24.40 -7.71 4.83
CA LYS A 51 -24.33 -6.43 4.09
C LYS A 51 -23.63 -5.35 4.93
N ILE A 52 -22.29 -5.39 4.99
CA ILE A 52 -21.52 -4.36 5.69
C ILE A 52 -21.53 -3.06 4.87
N PRO A 53 -21.83 -1.90 5.48
CA PRO A 53 -21.83 -0.62 4.77
C PRO A 53 -20.41 -0.30 4.21
N PRO A 54 -20.29 0.26 2.99
CA PRO A 54 -18.99 0.57 2.37
C PRO A 54 -18.06 1.43 3.24
N LYS A 55 -18.64 2.27 4.10
CA LYS A 55 -17.90 3.10 5.06
C LYS A 55 -17.09 2.30 6.08
N VAL A 56 -17.56 1.11 6.48
CA VAL A 56 -16.83 0.24 7.42
C VAL A 56 -15.65 -0.43 6.71
N PHE A 57 -15.82 -0.88 5.47
CA PHE A 57 -14.71 -1.41 4.68
C PHE A 57 -13.64 -0.34 4.42
N PHE A 58 -14.08 0.88 4.07
CA PHE A 58 -13.20 2.03 3.93
C PHE A 58 -12.41 2.33 5.22
N PHE A 59 -13.09 2.31 6.37
CA PHE A 59 -12.44 2.44 7.68
C PHE A 59 -11.40 1.34 7.91
N CYS A 60 -11.79 0.06 7.81
CA CYS A 60 -10.90 -1.08 8.08
C CYS A 60 -9.67 -1.08 7.16
N LYS A 61 -9.85 -0.73 5.88
CA LYS A 61 -8.76 -0.66 4.90
C LYS A 61 -7.69 0.36 5.32
N HIS A 62 -8.10 1.60 5.61
CA HIS A 62 -7.17 2.69 5.91
C HIS A 62 -6.64 2.62 7.34
N PHE A 63 -7.49 2.28 8.31
CA PHE A 63 -7.07 1.96 9.68
C PHE A 63 -6.01 0.86 9.68
N GLY A 64 -6.25 -0.21 8.92
CA GLY A 64 -5.33 -1.32 8.74
C GLY A 64 -3.95 -0.92 8.20
N THR A 65 -3.90 -0.02 7.20
CA THR A 65 -2.61 0.52 6.71
C THR A 65 -1.84 1.20 7.83
N GLY A 66 -2.51 2.03 8.62
CA GLY A 66 -1.90 2.72 9.75
C GLY A 66 -1.34 1.76 10.80
N VAL A 67 -2.10 0.71 11.12
CA VAL A 67 -1.65 -0.36 12.02
C VAL A 67 -0.37 -1.03 11.49
N LEU A 68 -0.32 -1.43 10.22
CA LEU A 68 0.86 -2.08 9.65
C LEU A 68 2.10 -1.16 9.62
N ILE A 69 1.92 0.13 9.32
CA ILE A 69 3.00 1.13 9.40
C ILE A 69 3.53 1.21 10.85
N ALA A 70 2.64 1.37 11.82
CA ALA A 70 3.02 1.46 13.23
C ALA A 70 3.66 0.17 13.74
N THR A 71 3.16 -0.99 13.33
CA THR A 71 3.78 -2.29 13.61
C THR A 71 5.25 -2.29 13.21
N ALA A 72 5.54 -1.89 11.98
CA ALA A 72 6.89 -1.95 11.44
C ALA A 72 7.86 -0.97 12.13
N PHE A 73 7.41 0.27 12.40
CA PHE A 73 8.23 1.34 12.96
C PHE A 73 8.30 1.39 14.49
N VAL A 74 7.22 1.04 15.18
CA VAL A 74 7.08 1.20 16.63
C VAL A 74 7.31 -0.11 17.37
N HIS A 75 7.04 -1.24 16.72
CA HIS A 75 7.20 -2.55 17.35
C HIS A 75 8.39 -3.32 16.77
N LEU A 76 8.38 -3.65 15.47
CA LEU A 76 9.43 -4.52 14.90
C LEU A 76 10.81 -3.89 14.89
N LEU A 77 10.90 -2.65 14.40
CA LEU A 77 12.18 -1.96 14.28
C LEU A 77 12.81 -1.73 15.67
N PRO A 78 12.10 -1.16 16.67
CA PRO A 78 12.69 -0.93 17.97
C PRO A 78 13.05 -2.23 18.68
N THR A 79 12.22 -3.27 18.61
CA THR A 79 12.58 -4.59 19.16
C THR A 79 13.85 -5.14 18.51
N ALA A 80 14.02 -4.96 17.20
CA ALA A 80 15.26 -5.37 16.53
C ALA A 80 16.50 -4.63 17.06
N PHE A 81 16.37 -3.32 17.31
CA PHE A 81 17.44 -2.55 17.95
C PHE A 81 17.69 -3.02 19.38
N PHE A 82 16.66 -3.11 20.22
CA PHE A 82 16.80 -3.55 21.61
C PHE A 82 17.47 -4.91 21.73
N SER A 83 17.12 -5.89 20.87
CA SER A 83 17.71 -7.22 20.92
C SER A 83 19.15 -7.26 20.40
N LEU A 84 19.48 -6.55 19.31
CA LEU A 84 20.82 -6.60 18.72
C LEU A 84 21.82 -5.65 19.39
N THR A 85 21.37 -4.61 20.11
CA THR A 85 22.26 -3.69 20.83
C THR A 85 22.32 -3.96 22.33
N ASP A 86 21.98 -5.19 22.76
CA ASP A 86 22.09 -5.59 24.15
C ASP A 86 23.57 -5.61 24.59
N PRO A 87 23.92 -5.02 25.76
CA PRO A 87 25.31 -4.92 26.23
C PRO A 87 26.02 -6.27 26.42
N CYS A 88 25.29 -7.38 26.48
CA CYS A 88 25.86 -8.72 26.63
C CYS A 88 26.42 -9.30 25.31
N LEU A 89 26.11 -8.67 24.16
CA LEU A 89 26.50 -9.15 22.82
C LEU A 89 27.95 -8.80 22.44
N PRO A 90 28.50 -9.42 21.37
CA PRO A 90 29.82 -9.07 20.84
C PRO A 90 29.93 -7.59 20.43
N ASP A 91 31.14 -7.02 20.52
CA ASP A 91 31.38 -5.58 20.25
C ASP A 91 30.97 -5.16 18.84
N LEU A 92 30.95 -6.12 17.90
CA LEU A 92 30.46 -5.91 16.54
C LEU A 92 29.09 -5.22 16.50
N PHE A 93 28.18 -5.63 17.39
CA PHE A 93 26.80 -5.12 17.40
C PHE A 93 26.61 -3.87 18.24
N ILE A 94 27.55 -3.53 19.12
CA ILE A 94 27.37 -2.48 20.13
C ILE A 94 28.32 -1.31 19.86
N GLU A 95 29.61 -1.59 19.71
CA GLU A 95 30.67 -0.58 19.55
C GLU A 95 31.04 -0.36 18.08
N ASP A 96 31.28 -1.44 17.32
CA ASP A 96 31.76 -1.32 15.94
C ASP A 96 30.65 -0.85 14.99
N TYR A 97 29.42 -1.38 15.15
CA TYR A 97 28.31 -1.05 14.26
C TYR A 97 26.91 -1.23 14.88
N PRO A 98 26.49 -0.33 15.79
CA PRO A 98 25.15 -0.38 16.42
C PRO A 98 23.98 -0.19 15.45
N ALA A 99 24.24 0.29 14.23
CA ALA A 99 23.24 0.44 13.17
C ALA A 99 22.96 -0.87 12.40
N MET A 100 23.53 -2.01 12.81
CA MET A 100 23.33 -3.32 12.16
C MET A 100 21.86 -3.70 11.90
N PRO A 101 20.92 -3.52 12.85
CA PRO A 101 19.49 -3.79 12.62
C PRO A 101 18.94 -2.99 11.44
N GLY A 102 19.34 -1.72 11.34
CA GLY A 102 18.96 -0.84 10.23
C GLY A 102 19.51 -1.30 8.88
N VAL A 103 20.72 -1.85 8.83
CA VAL A 103 21.28 -2.44 7.59
C VAL A 103 20.54 -3.69 7.17
N ILE A 104 20.20 -4.57 8.12
CA ILE A 104 19.42 -5.78 7.83
C ILE A 104 18.04 -5.41 7.30
N MET A 105 17.37 -4.46 7.95
CA MET A 105 16.08 -3.91 7.52
C MET A 105 16.16 -3.28 6.12
N MET A 106 17.18 -2.46 5.86
CA MET A 106 17.39 -1.85 4.55
C MET A 106 17.66 -2.92 3.46
N GLY A 107 18.43 -3.95 3.80
CA GLY A 107 18.70 -5.08 2.92
C GLY A 107 17.45 -5.86 2.55
N SER A 108 16.55 -6.14 3.51
CA SER A 108 15.29 -6.83 3.22
C SER A 108 14.34 -5.97 2.39
N LEU A 109 14.29 -4.66 2.64
CA LEU A 109 13.52 -3.71 1.83
C LEU A 109 14.00 -3.68 0.37
N PHE A 110 15.30 -3.57 0.12
CA PHE A 110 15.84 -3.59 -1.24
C PHE A 110 15.66 -4.94 -1.92
N LEU A 111 15.78 -6.04 -1.18
CA LEU A 111 15.50 -7.37 -1.72
C LEU A 111 14.05 -7.49 -2.15
N LEU A 112 13.09 -6.99 -1.35
CA LEU A 112 11.68 -6.97 -1.73
C LEU A 112 11.46 -6.12 -2.97
N PHE A 113 12.03 -4.90 -3.02
CA PHE A 113 11.98 -4.05 -4.22
C PHE A 113 12.54 -4.75 -5.47
N MET A 114 13.66 -5.47 -5.35
CA MET A 114 14.23 -6.25 -6.46
C MET A 114 13.30 -7.38 -6.91
N VAL A 115 12.66 -8.07 -5.96
CA VAL A 115 11.64 -9.08 -6.27
C VAL A 115 10.49 -8.43 -7.03
N GLU A 116 9.96 -7.31 -6.56
CA GLU A 116 8.87 -6.61 -7.24
C GLU A 116 9.24 -6.13 -8.64
N MET A 117 10.42 -5.52 -8.78
CA MET A 117 10.94 -5.09 -10.07
C MET A 117 11.05 -6.28 -11.04
N TRP A 118 11.55 -7.42 -10.57
CA TRP A 118 11.63 -8.64 -11.37
C TRP A 118 10.24 -9.18 -11.76
N LEU A 119 9.26 -9.12 -10.86
CA LEU A 119 7.88 -9.50 -11.16
C LEU A 119 7.21 -8.56 -12.15
N ASN A 120 7.44 -7.26 -12.02
CA ASN A 120 6.93 -6.26 -12.95
C ASN A 120 7.52 -6.45 -14.34
N ALA A 121 8.82 -6.72 -14.45
CA ALA A 121 9.48 -7.01 -15.72
C ALA A 121 8.91 -8.27 -16.40
N LYS A 122 8.56 -9.30 -15.62
CA LYS A 122 7.98 -10.55 -16.14
C LYS A 122 6.49 -10.48 -16.45
N THR A 123 5.78 -9.53 -15.84
CA THR A 123 4.32 -9.33 -15.97
C THR A 123 3.96 -8.37 -17.14
N GLY A 124 4.93 -8.00 -17.98
CA GLY A 124 4.65 -7.41 -19.29
C GLY A 124 4.01 -6.01 -19.27
N GLY A 125 4.45 -5.13 -18.37
CA GLY A 125 4.07 -3.72 -18.44
C GLY A 125 4.81 -3.00 -19.58
N HIS A 126 4.12 -2.61 -20.65
CA HIS A 126 4.65 -1.66 -21.62
C HIS A 126 4.73 -0.26 -20.99
N THR A 127 5.83 0.04 -20.29
CA THR A 127 6.12 1.38 -19.81
C THR A 127 6.73 2.21 -20.95
N HIS A 128 5.99 3.19 -21.44
CA HIS A 128 6.53 4.25 -22.29
C HIS A 128 7.20 5.31 -21.38
N GLY A 129 8.52 5.34 -21.40
CA GLY A 129 9.35 6.26 -20.62
C GLY A 129 10.47 5.52 -19.90
N GLY A 130 11.60 5.34 -20.58
CA GLY A 130 12.76 4.66 -20.01
C GLY A 130 13.45 5.52 -18.95
N ALA A 131 13.76 4.94 -17.79
CA ALA A 131 14.62 5.54 -16.75
C ALA A 131 16.07 5.78 -17.22
N THR A 132 16.41 5.34 -18.44
CA THR A 132 17.71 5.51 -19.09
C THR A 132 17.90 6.88 -19.73
N GLY A 133 16.87 7.74 -19.79
CA GLY A 133 16.99 9.09 -20.34
C GLY A 133 17.36 9.12 -21.84
N GLN A 134 17.16 8.01 -22.56
CA GLN A 134 17.49 7.92 -23.99
C GLN A 134 16.58 8.77 -24.89
N ASP A 135 15.51 9.36 -24.34
CA ASP A 135 14.68 10.34 -25.04
C ASP A 135 15.32 11.76 -25.08
N PHE A 136 16.50 11.95 -24.48
CA PHE A 136 17.27 13.21 -24.57
C PHE A 136 18.32 13.23 -25.70
N ASP A 137 18.55 12.12 -26.40
CA ASP A 137 19.47 12.08 -27.55
C ASP A 137 18.71 11.79 -28.85
N GLY A 138 18.01 12.83 -29.32
CA GLY A 138 17.19 12.80 -30.53
C GLY A 138 17.60 13.89 -31.52
N GLY A 139 18.88 13.89 -31.91
CA GLY A 139 19.33 14.58 -33.11
C GLY A 139 18.57 14.10 -34.34
N HIS A 140 18.25 15.04 -35.23
CA HIS A 140 17.57 14.83 -36.50
C HIS A 140 18.06 13.61 -37.29
N GLN A 141 17.16 12.71 -37.67
CA GLN A 141 17.34 11.98 -38.93
C GLN A 141 16.02 11.55 -39.58
N HIS A 142 15.82 12.03 -40.80
CA HIS A 142 14.79 11.61 -41.74
C HIS A 142 15.19 10.33 -42.49
N GLY A 143 14.19 9.52 -42.86
CA GLY A 143 14.25 8.50 -43.92
C GLY A 143 13.89 7.11 -43.39
N GLY A 144 13.05 6.29 -44.01
CA GLY A 144 12.33 6.34 -45.27
C GLY A 144 11.97 4.90 -45.67
N GLY A 145 10.70 4.65 -46.01
CA GLY A 145 10.22 3.53 -46.85
C GLY A 145 10.22 2.10 -46.29
N HIS A 146 9.04 1.46 -46.26
CA HIS A 146 8.74 0.26 -47.06
C HIS A 146 7.25 -0.12 -46.97
N GLN A 147 6.71 -0.54 -48.11
CA GLN A 147 5.29 -0.72 -48.43
C GLN A 147 5.00 -2.20 -48.72
N HIS A 148 3.97 -2.76 -48.08
CA HIS A 148 3.10 -3.86 -48.52
C HIS A 148 1.82 -3.71 -47.67
N GLY A 149 0.57 -3.61 -48.12
CA GLY A 149 -0.09 -3.98 -49.36
C GLY A 149 -1.25 -4.94 -49.05
N ALA A 150 -2.44 -4.42 -48.69
CA ALA A 150 -3.73 -5.14 -48.79
C ALA A 150 -4.90 -4.14 -48.68
N GLY A 151 -5.69 -4.04 -49.74
CA GLY A 151 -6.75 -3.06 -49.92
C GLY A 151 -8.00 -3.33 -49.07
N GLY A 152 -8.64 -2.25 -48.63
CA GLY A 152 -9.90 -2.29 -47.89
C GLY A 152 -10.40 -0.93 -47.39
N VAL A 153 -9.56 0.13 -47.43
CA VAL A 153 -9.91 1.47 -46.94
C VAL A 153 -10.06 2.50 -48.06
N GLN A 154 -9.51 2.24 -49.25
CA GLN A 154 -9.52 3.20 -50.37
C GLN A 154 -10.92 3.42 -50.96
N ASP A 155 -11.80 2.41 -50.93
CA ASP A 155 -13.15 2.52 -51.50
C ASP A 155 -14.13 3.29 -50.61
N ALA A 156 -13.83 3.45 -49.31
CA ALA A 156 -14.65 4.24 -48.38
C ALA A 156 -14.48 5.76 -48.57
N PHE A 157 -13.39 6.20 -49.21
CA PHE A 157 -13.09 7.62 -49.46
C PHE A 157 -13.72 8.16 -50.75
N ASN A 158 -14.28 7.30 -51.61
CA ASN A 158 -14.75 7.68 -52.95
C ASN A 158 -16.26 7.97 -53.06
N ASN A 159 -17.02 7.92 -51.96
CA ASN A 159 -18.44 8.34 -51.97
C ASN A 159 -18.61 9.71 -51.30
N PRO A 160 -18.95 10.79 -52.05
CA PRO A 160 -19.32 12.05 -51.45
C PRO A 160 -20.78 11.97 -50.93
N LEU A 161 -21.12 12.87 -49.99
CA LEU A 161 -22.41 13.11 -49.29
C LEU A 161 -22.38 12.56 -47.84
N ARG A 162 -22.54 13.36 -46.77
CA ARG A 162 -23.18 14.67 -46.58
C ARG A 162 -22.42 15.44 -45.47
N ARG A 163 -21.90 16.62 -45.78
CA ARG A 163 -21.33 17.55 -44.78
C ARG A 163 -22.45 17.94 -43.81
N VAL A 164 -22.38 17.46 -42.57
CA VAL A 164 -23.08 18.06 -41.44
C VAL A 164 -22.02 18.84 -40.67
N GLU A 165 -22.24 20.14 -40.53
CA GLU A 165 -21.33 21.14 -39.96
C GLU A 165 -20.66 20.65 -38.68
N SER A 166 -19.36 20.33 -38.78
CA SER A 166 -18.49 20.32 -37.61
C SER A 166 -17.94 21.72 -37.43
N TYR A 167 -18.18 22.29 -36.25
CA TYR A 167 -17.72 23.61 -35.81
C TYR A 167 -16.37 24.02 -36.41
N ASP A 168 -16.43 25.14 -37.13
CA ASP A 168 -15.34 25.73 -37.87
C ASP A 168 -14.34 26.38 -36.89
N SER A 169 -13.32 25.61 -36.48
CA SER A 169 -12.25 26.08 -35.58
C SER A 169 -11.29 27.08 -36.24
N GLN A 170 -11.54 27.46 -37.50
CA GLN A 170 -10.79 28.53 -38.17
C GLN A 170 -11.45 29.91 -38.01
N GLN A 171 -12.71 30.00 -37.58
CA GLN A 171 -13.39 31.30 -37.44
C GLN A 171 -13.29 31.91 -36.02
N THR A 172 -12.85 31.15 -35.01
CA THR A 172 -12.63 31.67 -33.64
C THR A 172 -11.26 32.33 -33.43
N MET A 173 -10.36 32.25 -34.41
CA MET A 173 -8.98 32.78 -34.31
C MET A 173 -8.77 34.14 -35.01
N ALA A 174 -9.82 34.80 -35.50
CA ALA A 174 -9.71 36.09 -36.20
C ALA A 174 -10.52 37.25 -35.57
N MET A 175 -11.33 37.01 -34.53
CA MET A 175 -12.14 38.04 -33.87
C MET A 175 -12.27 37.76 -32.36
N ARG A 176 -11.26 38.14 -31.57
CA ARG A 176 -11.49 38.65 -30.21
C ARG A 176 -10.25 39.40 -29.71
N GLY A 177 -10.10 40.65 -30.16
CA GLY A 177 -9.33 41.63 -29.40
C GLY A 177 -10.00 41.87 -28.04
N ASP A 178 -9.17 41.94 -27.00
CA ASP A 178 -9.30 42.84 -25.84
C ASP A 178 -10.51 42.83 -24.90
N GLU A 179 -11.18 41.69 -24.65
CA GLU A 179 -12.26 41.65 -23.63
C GLU A 179 -12.02 40.76 -22.40
N LYS A 180 -10.89 40.05 -22.30
CA LYS A 180 -10.58 39.23 -21.11
C LYS A 180 -9.64 39.88 -20.09
N ARG A 181 -9.29 41.16 -20.27
CA ARG A 181 -8.61 41.96 -19.23
C ARG A 181 -9.57 42.44 -18.12
N GLY A 182 -10.84 42.67 -18.42
CA GLY A 182 -11.79 43.25 -17.45
C GLY A 182 -12.33 42.30 -16.37
N TRP A 183 -12.32 40.98 -16.60
CA TRP A 183 -12.88 40.01 -15.65
C TRP A 183 -11.88 39.55 -14.58
N VAL A 184 -10.58 39.62 -14.86
CA VAL A 184 -9.53 39.18 -13.92
C VAL A 184 -9.14 40.31 -12.95
N GLU A 185 -9.31 41.58 -13.35
CA GLU A 185 -9.00 42.76 -12.52
C GLU A 185 -10.06 43.03 -11.41
N ASN A 186 -11.30 42.55 -11.56
CA ASN A 186 -12.42 42.97 -10.70
C ASN A 186 -12.96 41.91 -9.72
N THR A 187 -12.33 40.74 -9.59
CA THR A 187 -12.85 39.69 -8.69
C THR A 187 -12.18 39.65 -7.31
N TYR A 188 -11.13 40.46 -7.07
CA TYR A 188 -10.57 40.66 -5.74
C TYR A 188 -10.06 42.09 -5.57
N ALA A 189 -10.93 43.01 -5.14
CA ALA A 189 -10.51 44.33 -4.67
C ALA A 189 -9.72 44.17 -3.36
N GLY A 190 -8.39 44.24 -3.46
CA GLY A 190 -7.44 44.09 -2.36
C GLY A 190 -7.35 45.29 -1.41
N ASP A 191 -8.45 46.01 -1.16
CA ASP A 191 -8.42 47.30 -0.47
C ASP A 191 -9.15 47.32 0.89
N ASN A 192 -9.68 46.17 1.36
CA ASN A 192 -10.44 46.10 2.63
C ASN A 192 -9.80 45.19 3.69
N PHE A 193 -8.50 45.35 3.97
CA PHE A 193 -7.87 44.76 5.16
C PHE A 193 -7.04 45.82 5.91
N PRO A 194 -7.28 46.05 7.22
CA PRO A 194 -6.68 47.17 7.93
C PRO A 194 -5.38 46.73 8.61
N PHE A 195 -4.30 46.54 7.84
CA PHE A 195 -2.94 46.50 8.42
C PHE A 195 -1.93 47.19 7.49
N PRO A 196 -1.00 48.01 8.02
CA PRO A 196 -0.10 48.82 7.19
C PRO A 196 0.89 47.95 6.41
N LYS A 197 1.09 48.30 5.14
CA LYS A 197 2.14 47.74 4.28
C LYS A 197 3.47 48.34 4.69
N GLU A 198 4.26 47.61 5.46
CA GLU A 198 5.71 47.89 5.54
C GLU A 198 6.50 46.59 5.77
N ASN A 199 7.30 46.27 4.76
CA ASN A 199 8.41 45.31 4.72
C ASN A 199 8.06 43.83 4.89
N LEU A 200 8.05 43.09 3.77
CA LEU A 200 8.70 41.77 3.63
C LEU A 200 8.62 41.30 2.18
N ASP A 201 9.77 41.33 1.50
CA ASP A 201 10.03 40.55 0.29
C ASP A 201 9.77 39.08 0.57
N LEU A 202 8.85 38.45 -0.18
CA LEU A 202 8.85 37.03 -0.60
C LEU A 202 7.44 36.63 -1.09
N GLU A 203 7.20 36.64 -2.41
CA GLU A 203 6.35 35.61 -3.04
C GLU A 203 6.50 35.62 -4.57
N ALA A 204 7.32 34.69 -5.07
CA ALA A 204 7.35 34.36 -6.49
C ALA A 204 6.13 33.49 -6.83
N LYS A 205 5.20 34.01 -7.63
CA LYS A 205 4.21 33.20 -8.35
C LYS A 205 4.95 32.22 -9.26
N SER A 206 4.79 30.92 -9.05
CA SER A 206 5.30 29.90 -9.97
C SER A 206 4.41 29.88 -11.22
N GLU A 207 4.87 30.53 -12.29
CA GLU A 207 4.27 30.41 -13.61
C GLU A 207 4.86 29.19 -14.32
N MET A 208 4.00 28.31 -14.85
CA MET A 208 4.43 27.19 -15.66
C MET A 208 5.16 27.72 -16.90
N PRO A 209 6.34 27.20 -17.26
CA PRO A 209 7.08 27.68 -18.42
C PRO A 209 6.24 27.63 -19.71
N PRO A 210 6.34 28.62 -20.62
CA PRO A 210 5.57 28.64 -21.86
C PRO A 210 5.71 27.38 -22.72
N TRP A 211 6.88 26.74 -22.71
CA TRP A 211 7.11 25.48 -23.41
C TRP A 211 6.28 24.33 -22.85
N PHE A 212 6.04 24.30 -21.54
CA PHE A 212 5.23 23.28 -20.86
C PHE A 212 3.75 23.44 -21.23
N ILE A 213 3.27 24.69 -21.34
CA ILE A 213 1.89 24.97 -21.76
C ILE A 213 1.66 24.48 -23.19
N VAL A 214 2.56 24.81 -24.11
CA VAL A 214 2.46 24.40 -25.52
C VAL A 214 2.60 22.88 -25.66
N PHE A 215 3.51 22.25 -24.91
CA PHE A 215 3.67 20.80 -24.86
C PHE A 215 2.41 20.10 -24.34
N TYR A 216 1.84 20.61 -23.26
CA TYR A 216 0.64 20.04 -22.63
C TYR A 216 -0.60 20.21 -23.52
N GLU A 217 -0.74 21.35 -24.20
CA GLU A 217 -1.78 21.56 -25.21
C GLU A 217 -1.64 20.60 -26.40
N GLN A 218 -0.41 20.37 -26.87
CA GLN A 218 -0.13 19.41 -27.95
C GLN A 218 -0.46 17.97 -27.53
N TYR A 219 -0.10 17.58 -26.30
CA TYR A 219 -0.37 16.27 -25.73
C TYR A 219 -1.87 15.98 -25.63
N ILE A 220 -2.65 16.94 -25.10
CA ILE A 220 -4.11 16.79 -24.99
C ILE A 220 -4.75 16.73 -26.38
N ARG A 221 -4.29 17.55 -27.33
CA ARG A 221 -4.83 17.54 -28.70
C ARG A 221 -4.57 16.22 -29.43
N GLN A 222 -3.37 15.65 -29.32
CA GLN A 222 -3.07 14.33 -29.88
C GLN A 222 -3.91 13.24 -29.24
N ARG A 223 -4.11 13.30 -27.91
CA ARG A 223 -4.95 12.34 -27.20
C ARG A 223 -6.40 12.40 -27.69
N ASP A 224 -6.97 13.60 -27.79
CA ASP A 224 -8.36 13.79 -28.22
C ASP A 224 -8.56 13.38 -29.70
N GLU A 225 -7.58 13.65 -30.56
CA GLU A 225 -7.60 13.16 -31.95
C GLU A 225 -7.53 11.64 -32.02
N MET A 226 -6.68 11.00 -31.20
CA MET A 226 -6.57 9.54 -31.16
C MET A 226 -7.86 8.90 -30.65
N VAL A 227 -8.45 9.45 -29.58
CA VAL A 227 -9.73 8.98 -29.01
C VAL A 227 -10.87 9.17 -30.01
N ASN A 228 -10.90 10.28 -30.75
CA ASN A 228 -11.92 10.52 -31.78
C ASN A 228 -11.77 9.62 -33.01
N MET A 229 -10.54 9.30 -33.42
CA MET A 229 -10.27 8.33 -34.49
C MET A 229 -10.67 6.92 -34.06
N VAL A 230 -10.35 6.53 -32.82
CA VAL A 230 -10.75 5.25 -32.23
C VAL A 230 -12.28 5.17 -32.14
N ASN A 231 -12.96 6.20 -31.66
CA ASN A 231 -14.43 6.26 -31.57
C ASN A 231 -15.10 6.25 -32.95
N ARG A 232 -14.44 6.75 -34.00
CA ARG A 232 -14.92 6.67 -35.39
C ARG A 232 -14.69 5.30 -36.04
N ALA A 233 -13.62 4.60 -35.66
CA ALA A 233 -13.28 3.28 -36.19
C ALA A 233 -14.02 2.14 -35.48
N MET A 234 -14.38 2.33 -34.20
CA MET A 234 -15.04 1.32 -33.37
C MET A 234 -16.37 0.78 -33.95
N PRO A 235 -17.25 1.60 -34.55
CA PRO A 235 -18.50 1.13 -35.18
C PRO A 235 -18.31 0.32 -36.46
N ALA A 236 -17.11 0.34 -37.07
CA ALA A 236 -16.81 -0.38 -38.31
C ALA A 236 -16.29 -1.81 -38.08
N LEU A 237 -16.11 -2.22 -36.81
CA LEU A 237 -15.68 -3.57 -36.45
C LEU A 237 -16.87 -4.56 -36.58
N PRO A 238 -16.69 -5.71 -37.26
CA PRO A 238 -17.68 -6.78 -37.24
C PRO A 238 -17.94 -7.20 -35.78
N GLN A 239 -19.22 -7.28 -35.38
CA GLN A 239 -19.72 -7.59 -34.02
C GLN A 239 -19.70 -6.45 -32.97
N TYR A 240 -19.43 -5.20 -33.33
CA TYR A 240 -19.62 -4.10 -32.37
C TYR A 240 -21.11 -3.69 -32.27
N GLN A 241 -21.73 -3.95 -31.11
CA GLN A 241 -23.12 -3.58 -30.82
C GLN A 241 -23.13 -2.44 -29.79
N GLN A 242 -23.65 -1.26 -30.19
CA GLN A 242 -23.72 -0.10 -29.30
C GLN A 242 -24.61 -0.40 -28.07
N PRO A 243 -24.12 -0.20 -26.83
CA PRO A 243 -24.96 -0.32 -25.65
C PRO A 243 -25.98 0.82 -25.61
N LYS A 244 -27.27 0.48 -25.49
CA LYS A 244 -28.35 1.45 -25.19
C LYS A 244 -28.14 1.98 -23.77
N GLN A 245 -28.02 3.30 -23.61
CA GLN A 245 -28.05 3.95 -22.30
C GLN A 245 -29.46 3.81 -21.66
N PRO A 246 -29.60 3.31 -20.43
CA PRO A 246 -30.82 3.48 -19.66
C PRO A 246 -30.74 4.78 -18.86
N THR A 247 -31.71 5.65 -19.10
CA THR A 247 -32.00 6.83 -18.29
C THR A 247 -32.70 6.38 -16.99
N THR A 248 -31.94 6.20 -15.90
CA THR A 248 -32.51 6.12 -14.54
C THR A 248 -31.45 6.44 -13.50
N THR A 249 -31.70 7.44 -12.68
CA THR A 249 -30.99 7.74 -11.43
C THR A 249 -31.07 6.54 -10.49
N VAL A 250 -29.96 5.82 -10.31
CA VAL A 250 -29.80 4.76 -9.32
C VAL A 250 -28.55 5.09 -8.51
N GLU A 251 -28.66 5.18 -7.19
CA GLU A 251 -27.51 5.17 -6.27
C GLU A 251 -26.68 3.91 -6.56
N GLN A 252 -25.56 4.10 -7.25
CA GLN A 252 -24.69 3.02 -7.67
C GLN A 252 -23.91 2.53 -6.46
N SER A 253 -24.25 1.32 -6.00
CA SER A 253 -23.48 0.61 -4.99
C SER A 253 -22.11 0.25 -5.57
N TYR A 254 -21.05 0.53 -4.82
CA TYR A 254 -19.64 0.31 -5.18
C TYR A 254 -19.25 -1.17 -5.45
N PHE A 255 -20.20 -2.09 -5.48
CA PHE A 255 -19.93 -3.54 -5.44
C PHE A 255 -20.55 -4.36 -6.59
N ASP A 256 -21.13 -3.75 -7.63
CA ASP A 256 -21.79 -4.52 -8.72
C ASP A 256 -21.18 -4.36 -10.12
N ASP A 257 -20.00 -3.74 -10.26
CA ASP A 257 -19.26 -3.72 -11.54
C ASP A 257 -18.15 -4.80 -11.64
N ASP A 258 -18.17 -5.82 -10.77
CA ASP A 258 -17.42 -7.07 -10.95
C ASP A 258 -18.16 -8.03 -11.91
N VAL A 259 -18.74 -7.50 -12.99
CA VAL A 259 -19.12 -8.31 -14.16
C VAL A 259 -17.82 -8.74 -14.84
N GLU A 260 -17.26 -9.83 -14.31
CA GLU A 260 -16.47 -10.84 -15.03
C GLU A 260 -15.55 -10.28 -16.12
N LYS A 261 -14.76 -9.26 -15.80
CA LYS A 261 -13.49 -9.07 -16.51
C LYS A 261 -12.62 -10.20 -16.04
N ALA A 262 -12.24 -11.08 -16.96
CA ALA A 262 -11.17 -12.04 -16.74
C ALA A 262 -9.95 -11.26 -16.24
N VAL A 263 -9.76 -11.21 -14.91
CA VAL A 263 -8.57 -10.63 -14.30
C VAL A 263 -7.42 -11.41 -14.92
N ASP A 264 -6.50 -10.71 -15.57
CA ASP A 264 -5.34 -11.35 -16.19
C ASP A 264 -4.70 -12.28 -15.15
N PRO A 265 -4.59 -13.60 -15.42
CA PRO A 265 -4.04 -14.56 -14.47
C PRO A 265 -2.65 -14.12 -13.96
N MET A 266 -1.93 -13.31 -14.74
CA MET A 266 -0.63 -12.75 -14.38
C MET A 266 -0.74 -11.63 -13.33
N VAL A 267 -1.75 -10.75 -13.44
CA VAL A 267 -2.01 -9.68 -12.44
C VAL A 267 -2.48 -10.28 -11.11
N LEU A 268 -3.36 -11.28 -11.14
CA LEU A 268 -3.78 -11.99 -9.93
C LEU A 268 -2.60 -12.71 -9.27
N LYS A 269 -1.71 -13.32 -10.07
CA LYS A 269 -0.50 -13.96 -9.55
C LYS A 269 0.46 -12.96 -8.91
N LYS A 270 0.61 -11.77 -9.49
CA LYS A 270 1.41 -10.67 -8.92
C LYS A 270 0.85 -10.22 -7.57
N GLN A 271 -0.41 -9.81 -7.52
CA GLN A 271 -1.06 -9.35 -6.28
C GLN A 271 -1.07 -10.42 -5.19
N SER A 272 -1.34 -11.68 -5.57
CA SER A 272 -1.30 -12.82 -4.65
C SER A 272 0.11 -13.09 -4.11
N MET A 273 1.17 -12.81 -4.86
CA MET A 273 2.53 -13.03 -4.38
C MET A 273 3.03 -11.88 -3.53
N GLN A 274 2.72 -10.63 -3.89
CA GLN A 274 2.95 -9.48 -3.02
C GLN A 274 2.30 -9.69 -1.67
N ILE A 275 1.02 -10.08 -1.64
CA ILE A 275 0.32 -10.34 -0.37
C ILE A 275 0.95 -11.48 0.44
N THR A 276 1.42 -12.53 -0.24
CA THR A 276 2.10 -13.66 0.42
C THR A 276 3.44 -13.23 1.02
N LEU A 277 4.17 -12.31 0.36
CA LEU A 277 5.43 -11.77 0.87
C LEU A 277 5.20 -10.86 2.09
N ILE A 278 4.18 -10.00 2.04
CA ILE A 278 3.78 -9.13 3.15
C ILE A 278 3.31 -9.97 4.34
N GLU A 279 2.46 -10.95 4.09
CA GLU A 279 1.98 -11.89 5.10
C GLU A 279 3.14 -12.66 5.72
N GLY A 280 4.09 -13.16 4.91
CA GLY A 280 5.28 -13.84 5.41
C GLY A 280 6.05 -13.02 6.45
N GLY A 281 6.25 -11.72 6.21
CA GLY A 281 6.89 -10.81 7.17
C GLY A 281 6.12 -10.70 8.50
N ILE A 282 4.79 -10.62 8.44
CA ILE A 282 3.92 -10.57 9.62
C ILE A 282 3.92 -11.91 10.37
N LEU A 283 3.85 -13.03 9.64
CA LEU A 283 3.81 -14.38 10.22
C LEU A 283 5.07 -14.68 11.02
N PHE A 284 6.26 -14.38 10.49
CA PHE A 284 7.51 -14.64 11.23
C PHE A 284 7.54 -13.89 12.55
N HIS A 285 7.14 -12.62 12.54
CA HIS A 285 7.02 -11.83 13.76
C HIS A 285 6.02 -12.45 14.76
N SER A 286 4.84 -12.86 14.29
CA SER A 286 3.81 -13.46 15.15
C SER A 286 4.26 -14.74 15.88
N VAL A 287 5.24 -15.50 15.33
CA VAL A 287 5.81 -16.66 16.04
C VAL A 287 6.57 -16.21 17.29
N PHE A 288 7.42 -15.18 17.18
CA PHE A 288 8.19 -14.66 18.30
C PHE A 288 7.31 -14.00 19.35
N VAL A 289 6.29 -13.24 18.92
CA VAL A 289 5.25 -12.71 19.82
C VAL A 289 4.61 -13.83 20.64
N GLY A 290 4.22 -14.93 19.98
CA GLY A 290 3.64 -16.09 20.66
C GLY A 290 4.60 -16.71 21.68
N MET A 291 5.88 -16.88 21.31
CA MET A 291 6.89 -17.40 22.24
C MET A 291 7.08 -16.50 23.46
N THR A 292 7.16 -15.17 23.26
CA THR A 292 7.30 -14.20 24.35
C THR A 292 6.17 -14.33 25.36
N ILE A 293 4.91 -14.34 24.92
CA ILE A 293 3.74 -14.50 25.82
C ILE A 293 3.83 -15.78 26.66
N SER A 294 4.35 -16.86 26.09
CA SER A 294 4.41 -18.15 26.78
C SER A 294 5.52 -18.24 27.84
N ILE A 295 6.55 -17.41 27.72
CA ILE A 295 7.73 -17.41 28.60
C ILE A 295 7.61 -16.32 29.69
N THR A 296 6.90 -15.22 29.40
CA THR A 296 6.72 -14.10 30.34
C THR A 296 5.85 -14.48 31.54
N ALA A 297 6.42 -14.45 32.74
CA ALA A 297 5.69 -14.67 33.99
C ALA A 297 5.19 -13.36 34.63
N ASP A 298 6.04 -12.34 34.72
CA ASP A 298 5.67 -11.06 35.32
C ASP A 298 4.87 -10.18 34.34
N GLY A 299 3.87 -9.46 34.85
CA GLY A 299 3.01 -8.62 34.02
C GLY A 299 2.18 -9.35 32.96
N PHE A 300 2.10 -10.69 33.01
CA PHE A 300 1.50 -11.55 31.98
C PHE A 300 0.10 -11.09 31.54
N VAL A 301 -0.78 -10.73 32.49
CA VAL A 301 -2.16 -10.33 32.18
C VAL A 301 -2.21 -9.06 31.34
N ILE A 302 -1.33 -8.09 31.63
CA ILE A 302 -1.24 -6.82 30.89
C ILE A 302 -0.74 -7.10 29.48
N LEU A 303 0.34 -7.89 29.36
CA LEU A 303 0.90 -8.32 28.08
C LEU A 303 -0.14 -9.08 27.24
N LEU A 304 -0.88 -10.02 27.85
CA LEU A 304 -1.92 -10.79 27.17
C LEU A 304 -3.02 -9.89 26.61
N ILE A 305 -3.52 -8.93 27.40
CA ILE A 305 -4.53 -7.98 26.94
C ILE A 305 -3.98 -7.15 25.78
N ALA A 306 -2.76 -6.63 25.91
CA ALA A 306 -2.12 -5.84 24.86
C ALA A 306 -1.96 -6.65 23.57
N ILE A 307 -1.46 -7.89 23.64
CA ILE A 307 -1.30 -8.74 22.46
C ILE A 307 -2.64 -9.14 21.82
N VAL A 308 -3.70 -9.35 22.61
CA VAL A 308 -5.03 -9.61 22.02
C VAL A 308 -5.49 -8.45 21.14
N PHE A 309 -5.30 -7.20 21.59
CA PHE A 309 -5.62 -6.03 20.78
C PHE A 309 -4.65 -5.86 19.60
N HIS A 310 -3.35 -6.08 19.83
CA HIS A 310 -2.30 -6.02 18.82
C HIS A 310 -2.63 -6.94 17.65
N GLN A 311 -2.84 -8.22 17.95
CA GLN A 311 -3.11 -9.28 16.99
C GLN A 311 -4.44 -9.08 16.27
N MET A 312 -5.46 -8.53 16.96
CA MET A 312 -6.73 -8.17 16.34
C MET A 312 -6.57 -7.01 15.34
N PHE A 313 -5.80 -5.97 15.68
CA PHE A 313 -5.56 -4.83 14.80
C PHE A 313 -4.70 -5.20 13.59
N GLU A 314 -3.61 -5.94 13.80
CA GLU A 314 -2.80 -6.48 12.71
C GLU A 314 -3.62 -7.39 11.80
N GLY A 315 -4.43 -8.26 12.40
CA GLY A 315 -5.35 -9.15 11.69
C GLY A 315 -6.34 -8.36 10.84
N LEU A 316 -6.95 -7.30 11.39
CA LEU A 316 -7.85 -6.43 10.63
C LEU A 316 -7.17 -5.79 9.42
N GLY A 317 -5.92 -5.32 9.60
CA GLY A 317 -5.11 -4.76 8.53
C GLY A 317 -4.84 -5.76 7.42
N LEU A 318 -4.28 -6.93 7.76
CA LEU A 318 -4.01 -8.00 6.81
C LEU A 318 -5.29 -8.53 6.14
N GLY A 319 -6.35 -8.76 6.93
CA GLY A 319 -7.64 -9.25 6.45
C GLY A 319 -8.28 -8.31 5.44
N SER A 320 -8.20 -6.99 5.65
CA SER A 320 -8.70 -6.00 4.69
C SER A 320 -7.98 -6.06 3.34
N ARG A 321 -6.68 -6.41 3.34
CA ARG A 321 -5.87 -6.59 2.13
C ARG A 321 -6.18 -7.89 1.42
N ILE A 322 -6.31 -8.99 2.17
CA ILE A 322 -6.76 -10.28 1.63
C ILE A 322 -8.14 -10.11 0.98
N ALA A 323 -9.05 -9.37 1.64
CA ALA A 323 -10.37 -9.07 1.09
C ALA A 323 -10.29 -8.19 -0.17
N ALA A 324 -9.37 -7.25 -0.28
CA ALA A 324 -9.25 -6.39 -1.46
C ALA A 324 -8.92 -7.18 -2.74
N VAL A 325 -8.16 -8.28 -2.65
CA VAL A 325 -7.81 -9.12 -3.81
C VAL A 325 -9.05 -9.79 -4.41
N PRO A 326 -9.27 -9.71 -5.74
CA PRO A 326 -10.43 -10.30 -6.42
C PRO A 326 -10.25 -11.82 -6.61
N TYR A 327 -10.22 -12.59 -5.51
CA TYR A 327 -10.17 -14.04 -5.58
C TYR A 327 -11.46 -14.62 -6.19
N PRO A 328 -11.38 -15.65 -7.05
CA PRO A 328 -12.55 -16.37 -7.52
C PRO A 328 -13.43 -16.85 -6.35
N LYS A 329 -14.76 -16.83 -6.49
CA LYS A 329 -15.70 -17.20 -5.42
C LYS A 329 -15.42 -18.59 -4.80
N SER A 330 -14.93 -19.54 -5.61
CA SER A 330 -14.53 -20.91 -5.18
C SER A 330 -13.10 -21.03 -4.61
N SER A 331 -12.32 -19.93 -4.54
CA SER A 331 -10.93 -20.01 -4.11
C SER A 331 -10.83 -20.21 -2.60
N TRP A 332 -10.05 -21.21 -2.20
CA TRP A 332 -9.69 -21.54 -0.82
C TRP A 332 -8.52 -20.70 -0.28
N LYS A 333 -7.74 -20.07 -1.17
CA LYS A 333 -6.57 -19.25 -0.82
C LYS A 333 -6.81 -18.23 0.31
N PRO A 334 -7.83 -17.33 0.26
CA PRO A 334 -8.01 -16.35 1.33
C PRO A 334 -8.30 -16.99 2.69
N TRP A 335 -8.95 -18.15 2.73
CA TRP A 335 -9.20 -18.87 3.98
C TRP A 335 -7.93 -19.50 4.53
N VAL A 336 -7.05 -20.01 3.67
CA VAL A 336 -5.73 -20.53 4.09
C VAL A 336 -4.89 -19.42 4.70
N LEU A 337 -4.87 -18.23 4.11
CA LEU A 337 -4.12 -17.08 4.65
C LEU A 337 -4.66 -16.63 6.01
N VAL A 338 -5.99 -16.55 6.17
CA VAL A 338 -6.61 -16.24 7.48
C VAL A 338 -6.24 -17.28 8.54
N VAL A 339 -6.27 -18.57 8.19
CA VAL A 339 -5.89 -19.65 9.12
C VAL A 339 -4.39 -19.64 9.41
N ALA A 340 -3.55 -19.38 8.41
CA ALA A 340 -2.10 -19.27 8.59
C ALA A 340 -1.77 -18.15 9.57
N PHE A 341 -2.32 -16.94 9.37
CA PHE A 341 -2.19 -15.85 10.32
C PHE A 341 -2.70 -16.22 11.72
N GLY A 342 -3.91 -16.77 11.81
CA GLY A 342 -4.52 -17.04 13.11
C GLY A 342 -3.88 -18.17 13.91
N THR A 343 -3.18 -19.11 13.27
CA THR A 343 -2.51 -20.23 13.93
C THR A 343 -1.05 -19.96 14.28
N THR A 344 -0.42 -18.97 13.66
CA THR A 344 1.03 -18.74 13.79
C THR A 344 1.43 -18.29 15.20
N ALA A 345 0.72 -17.34 15.81
CA ALA A 345 0.98 -16.95 17.20
C ALA A 345 0.70 -18.09 18.21
N PRO A 346 -0.42 -18.84 18.12
CA PRO A 346 -0.62 -20.05 18.92
C PRO A 346 0.46 -21.12 18.76
N ILE A 347 0.99 -21.31 17.56
CA ILE A 347 2.14 -22.20 17.32
C ILE A 347 3.37 -21.68 18.05
N GLY A 348 3.64 -20.38 17.98
CA GLY A 348 4.70 -19.72 18.77
C GLY A 348 4.52 -19.94 20.28
N GLN A 349 3.30 -19.75 20.80
CA GLN A 349 3.00 -20.00 22.22
C GLN A 349 3.20 -21.47 22.60
N ALA A 350 2.80 -22.41 21.74
CA ALA A 350 3.02 -23.83 21.97
C ALA A 350 4.51 -24.17 22.01
N ILE A 351 5.30 -23.61 21.09
CA ILE A 351 6.76 -23.77 21.08
C ILE A 351 7.34 -23.22 22.38
N GLY A 352 7.04 -21.99 22.75
CA GLY A 352 7.60 -21.39 23.96
C GLY A 352 7.13 -22.06 25.25
N LEU A 353 5.90 -22.59 25.32
CA LEU A 353 5.43 -23.44 26.43
C LEU A 353 6.27 -24.72 26.59
N VAL A 354 6.66 -25.35 25.47
CA VAL A 354 7.49 -26.56 25.46
C VAL A 354 8.94 -26.22 25.78
N THR A 355 9.47 -25.12 25.26
CA THR A 355 10.88 -24.75 25.39
C THR A 355 11.19 -23.86 26.60
N ARG A 356 10.20 -23.42 27.37
CA ARG A 356 10.36 -22.49 28.53
C ARG A 356 11.44 -22.88 29.54
N GLY A 357 11.75 -24.18 29.67
CA GLY A 357 12.77 -24.68 30.60
C GLY A 357 14.17 -24.82 29.99
N SER A 358 14.30 -24.69 28.68
CA SER A 358 15.53 -24.95 27.92
C SER A 358 15.95 -23.80 27.00
N TYR A 359 15.02 -22.89 26.66
CA TYR A 359 15.26 -21.73 25.81
C TYR A 359 15.08 -20.46 26.64
N ASP A 360 16.13 -19.64 26.62
CA ASP A 360 16.15 -18.34 27.25
C ASP A 360 16.15 -17.24 26.17
N PRO A 361 15.09 -16.42 26.04
CA PRO A 361 15.02 -15.36 25.04
C PRO A 361 16.09 -14.28 25.26
N ASN A 362 16.62 -14.14 26.48
CA ASN A 362 17.68 -13.19 26.82
C ASN A 362 19.09 -13.79 26.63
N SER A 363 19.21 -15.03 26.15
CA SER A 363 20.49 -15.59 25.74
C SER A 363 21.06 -14.86 24.51
N ALA A 364 22.39 -14.85 24.35
CA ALA A 364 23.05 -14.22 23.20
C ALA A 364 22.47 -14.70 21.86
N PHE A 365 22.22 -16.01 21.74
CA PHE A 365 21.63 -16.61 20.54
C PHE A 365 20.17 -16.17 20.35
N GLY A 366 19.37 -16.14 21.42
CA GLY A 366 17.98 -15.68 21.39
C GLY A 366 17.87 -14.23 20.91
N LEU A 367 18.66 -13.34 21.51
CA LEU A 367 18.73 -11.91 21.16
C LEU A 367 19.13 -11.69 19.69
N ILE A 368 20.16 -12.39 19.21
CA ILE A 368 20.60 -12.30 17.81
C ILE A 368 19.50 -12.76 16.85
N ILE A 369 18.87 -13.91 17.13
CA ILE A 369 17.80 -14.46 16.26
C ILE A 369 16.59 -13.53 16.23
N VAL A 370 16.06 -13.15 17.40
CA VAL A 370 14.90 -12.26 17.52
C VAL A 370 15.17 -10.94 16.79
N GLY A 371 16.35 -10.34 17.01
CA GLY A 371 16.66 -9.05 16.41
C GLY A 371 16.88 -9.12 14.90
N ILE A 372 17.53 -10.16 14.37
CA ILE A 372 17.67 -10.34 12.91
C ILE A 372 16.30 -10.53 12.25
N PHE A 373 15.47 -11.43 12.77
CA PHE A 373 14.16 -11.71 12.18
C PHE A 373 13.21 -10.52 12.27
N ASN A 374 13.22 -9.77 13.38
CA ASN A 374 12.44 -8.54 13.50
C ASN A 374 12.95 -7.43 12.57
N ALA A 375 14.27 -7.30 12.36
CA ALA A 375 14.82 -6.34 11.40
C ALA A 375 14.40 -6.68 9.96
N ILE A 376 14.48 -7.96 9.57
CA ILE A 376 14.03 -8.43 8.24
C ILE A 376 12.54 -8.12 8.08
N SER A 377 11.72 -8.54 9.05
CA SER A 377 10.27 -8.38 9.02
C SER A 377 9.85 -6.90 9.00
N SER A 378 10.55 -6.04 9.75
CA SER A 378 10.36 -4.59 9.71
C SER A 378 10.63 -4.03 8.31
N GLY A 379 11.73 -4.39 7.67
CA GLY A 379 12.05 -3.88 6.33
C GLY A 379 11.05 -4.32 5.26
N LEU A 380 10.57 -5.58 5.33
CA LEU A 380 9.50 -6.06 4.46
C LEU A 380 8.19 -5.28 4.69
N LEU A 381 7.80 -5.07 5.95
CA LEU A 381 6.57 -4.35 6.28
C LEU A 381 6.64 -2.85 6.00
N ILE A 382 7.79 -2.20 6.20
CA ILE A 382 7.96 -0.78 5.87
C ILE A 382 7.76 -0.57 4.37
N TYR A 383 8.41 -1.38 3.54
CA TYR A 383 8.24 -1.30 2.09
C TYR A 383 6.78 -1.53 1.70
N ALA A 384 6.20 -2.64 2.17
CA ALA A 384 4.83 -3.00 1.87
C ALA A 384 3.84 -1.91 2.28
N SER A 385 3.94 -1.42 3.52
CA SER A 385 2.97 -0.49 4.08
C SER A 385 3.10 0.93 3.51
N LEU A 386 4.32 1.38 3.20
CA LEU A 386 4.54 2.71 2.62
C LEU A 386 4.38 2.74 1.10
N VAL A 387 4.97 1.77 0.39
CA VAL A 387 5.01 1.74 -1.07
C VAL A 387 3.76 1.06 -1.61
N ASP A 388 3.48 -0.19 -1.21
CA ASP A 388 2.38 -0.97 -1.80
C ASP A 388 1.00 -0.56 -1.29
N LEU A 389 0.91 -0.04 -0.05
CA LEU A 389 -0.37 0.31 0.56
C LEU A 389 -0.60 1.82 0.59
N LEU A 390 0.26 2.60 1.26
CA LEU A 390 0.02 4.03 1.46
C LEU A 390 0.09 4.83 0.15
N ALA A 391 1.15 4.64 -0.64
CA ALA A 391 1.30 5.36 -1.91
C ALA A 391 0.19 4.97 -2.90
N GLU A 392 -0.09 3.67 -3.03
CA GLU A 392 -1.15 3.18 -3.91
C GLU A 392 -2.55 3.65 -3.47
N ASP A 393 -2.84 3.68 -2.17
CA ASP A 393 -4.17 4.06 -1.67
C ASP A 393 -4.47 5.57 -1.80
N PHE A 394 -3.46 6.45 -1.83
CA PHE A 394 -3.67 7.91 -1.78
C PHE A 394 -3.09 8.68 -2.97
N LEU A 395 -1.95 8.21 -3.51
CA LEU A 395 -1.15 8.90 -4.52
C LEU A 395 -1.32 8.29 -5.93
N SER A 396 -1.92 7.11 -6.06
CA SER A 396 -2.19 6.50 -7.37
C SER A 396 -3.16 7.35 -8.22
N GLU A 397 -3.05 7.20 -9.53
CA GLU A 397 -3.95 7.86 -10.49
C GLU A 397 -5.40 7.40 -10.28
N GLU A 398 -5.60 6.12 -9.97
CA GLU A 398 -6.91 5.56 -9.61
C GLU A 398 -7.50 6.23 -8.37
N ALA A 399 -6.71 6.43 -7.31
CA ALA A 399 -7.15 7.14 -6.11
C ALA A 399 -7.49 8.63 -6.40
N ASN A 400 -6.80 9.27 -7.34
CA ASN A 400 -7.13 10.65 -7.76
C ASN A 400 -8.43 10.74 -8.57
N LEU A 401 -8.78 9.68 -9.32
CA LEU A 401 -10.00 9.63 -10.12
C LEU A 401 -11.23 9.17 -9.32
N THR A 402 -11.03 8.30 -8.32
CA THR A 402 -12.12 7.66 -7.58
C THR A 402 -12.47 8.35 -6.26
N MET A 403 -11.51 9.04 -5.60
CA MET A 403 -11.74 9.62 -4.27
C MET A 403 -11.87 11.14 -4.31
N THR A 404 -12.90 11.66 -3.64
CA THR A 404 -13.03 13.09 -3.38
C THR A 404 -12.00 13.57 -2.35
N LYS A 405 -11.69 14.88 -2.34
CA LYS A 405 -10.77 15.47 -1.34
C LYS A 405 -11.20 15.17 0.11
N LYS A 406 -12.50 15.14 0.39
CA LYS A 406 -13.03 14.84 1.73
C LYS A 406 -12.74 13.39 2.12
N GLU A 407 -12.97 12.45 1.21
CA GLU A 407 -12.69 11.02 1.45
C GLU A 407 -11.19 10.78 1.64
N LYS A 408 -10.32 11.47 0.89
CA LYS A 408 -8.86 11.38 1.12
C LYS A 408 -8.48 11.84 2.52
N ILE A 409 -9.02 12.97 2.99
CA ILE A 409 -8.77 13.46 4.35
C ILE A 409 -9.32 12.49 5.40
N THR A 410 -10.55 12.00 5.23
CA THR A 410 -11.17 11.04 6.16
C THR A 410 -10.39 9.72 6.20
N GLY A 411 -9.97 9.19 5.05
CA GLY A 411 -9.14 8.00 4.96
C GLY A 411 -7.79 8.19 5.65
N PHE A 412 -7.16 9.35 5.46
CA PHE A 412 -5.90 9.67 6.15
C PHE A 412 -6.07 9.79 7.67
N ILE A 413 -7.19 10.36 8.15
CA ILE A 413 -7.52 10.38 9.58
C ILE A 413 -7.67 8.96 10.14
N TYR A 414 -8.34 8.05 9.43
CA TYR A 414 -8.46 6.65 9.85
C TYR A 414 -7.12 5.94 9.87
N LEU A 415 -6.23 6.24 8.92
CA LEU A 415 -4.87 5.75 8.92
C LEU A 415 -4.10 6.23 10.15
N LEU A 416 -4.13 7.52 10.47
CA LEU A 416 -3.49 8.05 11.68
C LEU A 416 -4.07 7.45 12.96
N LEU A 417 -5.38 7.22 13.00
CA LEU A 417 -6.04 6.56 14.13
C LEU A 417 -5.54 5.12 14.31
N GLY A 418 -5.41 4.37 13.21
CA GLY A 418 -4.83 3.02 13.23
C GLY A 418 -3.40 2.99 13.71
N ALA A 419 -2.56 3.91 13.22
CA ALA A 419 -1.18 4.04 13.68
C ALA A 419 -1.11 4.39 15.17
N ALA A 420 -1.91 5.36 15.63
CA ALA A 420 -1.96 5.75 17.04
C ALA A 420 -2.44 4.61 17.95
N ALA A 421 -3.49 3.89 17.54
CA ALA A 421 -4.02 2.75 18.29
C ALA A 421 -2.96 1.66 18.44
N MET A 422 -2.26 1.32 17.36
CA MET A 422 -1.20 0.32 17.39
C MET A 422 0.01 0.77 18.21
N SER A 423 0.42 2.03 18.14
CA SER A 423 1.50 2.57 18.97
C SER A 423 1.16 2.55 20.46
N VAL A 424 -0.08 2.85 20.83
CA VAL A 424 -0.52 2.76 22.24
C VAL A 424 -0.50 1.33 22.71
N VAL A 425 -1.03 0.39 21.92
CA VAL A 425 -1.02 -1.04 22.27
C VAL A 425 0.41 -1.56 22.36
N GLY A 426 1.27 -1.21 21.41
CA GLY A 426 2.69 -1.57 21.38
C GLY A 426 3.53 -0.98 22.52
N ALA A 427 3.01 0.00 23.26
CA ALA A 427 3.68 0.47 24.48
C ALA A 427 3.45 -0.47 25.69
N PHE A 428 2.41 -1.32 25.62
CA PHE A 428 2.06 -2.29 26.66
C PHE A 428 2.25 -3.75 26.23
N ALA A 429 2.57 -3.98 24.95
CA ALA A 429 2.86 -5.26 24.33
C ALA A 429 4.35 -5.38 24.05
#